data_AF-A0A920MSK6-F1
#
_entry.id   AF-A0A920MSK6-F1
#
_cell.length_a   1.000
_cell.length_b   1.000
_cell.length_c   1.000
_cell.angle_alpha   90.00
_cell.angle_beta   90.00
_cell.angle_gamma   90.00
#
_symmetry.space_group_name_H-M   'P 1'
#
loop_
_entity.id
_entity.type
_entity.pdbx_description
1 polymer ?
#
loop_
_entity_poly.entity_id
_entity_poly.type
_entity_poly.pdbx_seq_one_letter_code
_entity_poly.pdbx_strand_id
1 'polypeptide(L)' 'MDKPWFQNNFVGKRFIDDKGNLVGIKVVKGKADVNSDYEVDGISGATITSKGLETFLVDDLRKYEPFFKKIRNANG' A
#
# COMPACT_ATOMS: atom_id res chain seq x y z
N MET A 1 3.53 -6.50 -12.92
CA MET A 1 4.43 -5.77 -11.99
C MET A 1 5.17 -6.84 -11.20
N ASP A 2 6.07 -7.55 -11.88
CA ASP A 2 6.45 -8.91 -11.47
C ASP A 2 7.93 -8.96 -11.06
N LYS A 3 8.51 -7.79 -10.84
CA LYS A 3 9.89 -7.63 -10.37
C LYS A 3 9.92 -7.98 -8.88
N PRO A 4 10.69 -9.00 -8.45
CA PRO A 4 10.72 -9.42 -7.06
C PRO A 4 11.15 -8.30 -6.10
N TRP A 5 12.12 -7.48 -6.53
CA TRP A 5 12.57 -6.33 -5.74
C TRP A 5 11.45 -5.31 -5.47
N PHE A 6 10.53 -5.11 -6.42
CA PHE A 6 9.43 -4.18 -6.27
C PHE A 6 8.36 -4.75 -5.33
N GLN A 7 8.04 -6.04 -5.45
CA GLN A 7 7.11 -6.70 -4.54
C GLN A 7 7.63 -6.74 -3.10
N ASN A 8 8.95 -6.95 -2.93
CA ASN A 8 9.58 -6.92 -1.61
C ASN A 8 9.48 -5.56 -0.92
N ASN A 9 9.38 -4.46 -1.66
CA ASN A 9 9.23 -3.13 -1.06
C ASN A 9 7.89 -2.96 -0.30
N PHE A 10 6.88 -3.80 -0.58
CA PHE A 10 5.60 -3.79 0.13
C PHE A 10 5.63 -4.59 1.44
N VAL A 11 6.62 -5.47 1.63
CA VAL A 11 6.73 -6.30 2.83
C VAL A 11 7.07 -5.42 4.03
N GLY A 12 6.26 -5.49 5.09
CA GLY A 12 6.42 -4.70 6.30
C GLY A 12 5.78 -3.31 6.24
N LYS A 13 5.29 -2.88 5.07
CA LYS A 13 4.53 -1.64 4.93
C LYS A 13 3.12 -1.80 5.49
N ARG A 14 2.53 -0.69 5.92
CA ARG A 14 1.17 -0.61 6.43
C ARG A 14 0.31 0.16 5.45
N PHE A 15 -0.98 -0.14 5.43
CA PHE A 15 -1.97 0.55 4.61
C PHE A 15 -3.12 1.12 5.47
N ILE A 16 -3.01 0.97 6.78
CA ILE A 16 -3.95 1.40 7.81
C ILE A 16 -3.16 2.26 8.81
N ASP A 17 -3.74 3.37 9.25
CA ASP A 17 -3.16 4.19 10.32
C ASP A 17 -3.48 3.62 11.72
N ASP A 18 -2.85 4.17 12.77
CA ASP A 18 -3.09 3.73 14.16
C ASP A 18 -4.54 3.95 14.63
N LYS A 19 -5.32 4.75 13.90
CA LYS A 19 -6.74 5.01 14.17
C LYS A 19 -7.67 4.06 13.41
N GLY A 20 -7.12 3.16 12.59
CA GLY A 20 -7.88 2.20 11.80
C GLY A 20 -8.43 2.71 10.47
N ASN A 21 -8.00 3.90 10.01
CA ASN A 21 -8.38 4.45 8.71
C ASN A 21 -7.50 3.87 7.60
N LEU A 22 -8.12 3.62 6.45
CA LEU A 22 -7.42 3.18 5.25
C LEU A 22 -6.66 4.36 4.61
N VAL A 23 -5.34 4.33 4.72
CA VAL A 23 -4.43 5.33 4.13
C VAL A 23 -3.80 4.85 2.81
N GLY A 24 -3.75 3.53 2.60
CA GLY A 24 -3.17 2.93 1.39
C GLY A 24 -1.64 2.90 1.38
N ILE A 25 -1.07 2.60 0.21
CA ILE A 25 0.38 2.60 -0.04
C ILE A 25 0.64 3.45 -1.28
N LYS A 26 1.52 4.43 -1.15
CA LYS A 26 1.87 5.38 -2.19
C LYS A 26 3.14 4.94 -2.91
N VAL A 27 3.10 4.95 -4.25
CA VAL A 27 4.25 4.59 -5.07
C VAL A 27 4.95 5.87 -5.53
N VAL A 28 6.15 6.15 -5.01
CA VAL A 28 6.85 7.42 -5.28
C VAL A 28 7.76 7.34 -6.50
N LYS A 29 7.93 8.44 -7.24
CA LYS A 29 8.85 8.47 -8.39
C LYS A 29 10.30 8.42 -7.88
N GLY A 30 10.93 7.26 -7.97
CA GLY A 30 12.31 7.05 -7.50
C GLY A 30 12.34 6.15 -6.27
N LYS A 31 13.16 6.51 -5.28
CA LYS A 31 13.26 5.77 -4.02
C LYS A 31 12.29 6.35 -2.98
N ALA A 32 11.56 5.48 -2.29
CA ALA A 32 10.77 5.80 -1.12
C ALA A 32 11.67 6.06 0.09
N ASP A 33 11.13 6.80 1.04
CA ASP A 33 11.77 6.91 2.35
C ASP A 33 11.76 5.54 3.04
N VAL A 34 12.93 5.10 3.48
CA VAL A 34 13.12 3.83 4.19
C VAL A 34 12.33 3.83 5.50
N ASN A 35 12.14 5.00 6.12
CA ASN A 35 11.41 5.16 7.37
C ASN A 35 9.90 5.33 7.17
N SER A 36 9.42 5.43 5.92
CA SER A 36 8.00 5.60 5.66
C SER A 36 7.30 4.24 5.62
N ASP A 37 6.31 4.05 6.48
CA ASP A 37 5.50 2.83 6.50
C ASP A 37 4.51 2.72 5.33
N TYR A 38 4.31 3.81 4.58
CA TYR A 38 3.25 3.94 3.58
C TYR A 38 3.78 4.22 2.16
N GLU A 39 5.09 4.29 1.97
CA GLU A 39 5.69 4.59 0.66
C GLU A 39 6.57 3.44 0.14
N VAL A 40 6.53 3.23 -1.18
CA VAL A 40 7.35 2.23 -1.89
C VAL A 40 7.99 2.81 -3.15
N ASP A 41 9.13 2.26 -3.54
CA ASP A 41 9.86 2.71 -4.73
C ASP A 41 9.03 2.55 -6.00
N GLY A 42 8.95 3.59 -6.80
CA GLY A 42 8.30 3.55 -8.11
C GLY A 42 9.24 3.12 -9.21
N ILE A 43 8.65 2.52 -10.25
CA ILE A 43 9.39 2.15 -11.46
C ILE A 43 9.51 3.37 -12.36
N SER A 44 10.75 3.79 -12.63
CA SER A 44 11.03 4.89 -13.57
C SER A 44 10.42 4.60 -14.95
N GLY A 45 9.70 5.57 -15.50
CA GLY A 45 8.97 5.44 -16.78
C GLY A 45 7.59 4.79 -16.69
N ALA A 46 7.18 4.28 -15.52
CA ALA A 46 5.89 3.62 -15.32
C ALA A 46 4.98 4.38 -14.34
N THR A 47 5.03 5.72 -14.32
CA THR A 47 4.26 6.56 -13.39
C THR A 47 2.75 6.33 -13.51
N ILE A 48 2.23 6.21 -14.74
CA ILE A 48 0.79 5.99 -14.99
C ILE A 48 0.36 4.64 -14.40
N THR A 49 1.12 3.58 -14.67
CA THR A 49 0.86 2.24 -14.12
C THR A 49 0.96 2.22 -12.60
N SER A 50 1.94 2.93 -12.03
CA SER A 50 2.12 3.03 -10.57
C SER A 50 0.93 3.72 -9.90
N LYS A 51 0.43 4.82 -10.48
CA LYS A 51 -0.76 5.52 -9.98
C LYS A 51 -2.04 4.71 -10.13
N GLY A 52 -2.16 3.95 -11.23
CA GLY A 52 -3.25 3.00 -11.42
C GLY A 52 -3.24 1.90 -10.36
N LEU A 53 -2.06 1.34 -10.06
CA LEU A 53 -1.89 0.33 -9.02
C LEU A 53 -2.24 0.87 -7.63
N GLU A 54 -1.78 2.08 -7.28
CA GLU A 54 -2.12 2.74 -6.01
C GLU A 54 -3.64 2.88 -5.84
N THR A 55 -4.32 3.39 -6.88
CA THR A 55 -5.77 3.59 -6.85
C THR A 55 -6.50 2.26 -6.75
N PHE A 56 -6.10 1.28 -7.56
CA PHE A 56 -6.66 -0.06 -7.55
C PHE A 56 -6.51 -0.71 -6.18
N LEU A 57 -5.33 -0.61 -5.56
CA LEU A 57 -5.07 -1.17 -4.24
C LEU A 57 -5.97 -0.56 -3.18
N VAL A 58 -6.10 0.77 -3.14
CA VAL A 58 -7.00 1.45 -2.18
C VAL A 58 -8.45 1.04 -2.40
N ASP A 59 -8.91 1.00 -3.64
CA ASP A 59 -10.30 0.64 -3.95
C ASP A 59 -10.60 -0.83 -3.63
N ASP A 60 -9.65 -1.75 -3.84
CA ASP A 60 -9.82 -3.14 -3.47
C ASP A 60 -9.80 -3.31 -1.95
N LEU A 61 -8.86 -2.68 -1.25
CA LEU A 61 -8.81 -2.69 0.22
C LEU A 61 -10.06 -2.10 0.87
N ARG A 62 -10.70 -1.09 0.25
CA ARG A 62 -12.01 -0.57 0.69
C ARG A 62 -13.10 -1.63 0.65
N LYS A 63 -13.14 -2.49 -0.37
CA LYS A 63 -14.13 -3.57 -0.45
C LYS A 63 -13.94 -4.58 0.68
N TYR A 64 -12.70 -4.81 1.08
CA TYR A 64 -12.36 -5.70 2.21
C TYR A 64 -12.39 -4.99 3.57
N GLU A 65 -12.59 -3.67 3.63
CA GLU A 65 -12.63 -2.90 4.88
C GLU A 65 -13.60 -3.47 5.93
N PRO A 66 -14.82 -3.92 5.59
CA PRO A 66 -15.72 -4.55 6.56
C PRO A 66 -15.14 -5.84 7.17
N PHE A 67 -14.42 -6.62 6.36
CA PHE A 67 -13.75 -7.84 6.80
C PHE A 67 -12.55 -7.51 7.70
N PHE A 68 -11.71 -6.56 7.29
CA PHE A 68 -10.58 -6.10 8.11
C PHE A 68 -11.04 -5.45 9.42
N LYS A 69 -12.15 -4.70 9.43
CA LYS A 69 -12.79 -4.19 10.65
C LYS A 69 -13.13 -5.32 11.62
N LYS A 70 -13.73 -6.40 11.13
CA LYS A 70 -14.05 -7.58 11.97
C LYS A 70 -12.78 -8.22 12.55
N ILE A 71 -11.74 -8.42 11.74
CA ILE A 71 -10.48 -9.01 12.22
C ILE A 71 -9.81 -8.14 13.28
N ARG A 72 -9.76 -6.81 13.07
CA ARG A 72 -9.17 -5.90 14.06
C ARG A 72 -9.95 -5.88 15.37
N ASN A 73 -11.28 -5.91 15.30
CA ASN A 73 -12.13 -5.94 16.49
C ASN A 73 -12.12 -7.30 17.20
N ALA A 74 -11.86 -8.40 16.48
CA ALA A 74 -11.77 -9.74 17.06
C ALA A 74 -10.43 -10.03 17.73
N ASN A 75 -9.39 -9.23 17.42
CA ASN A 75 -8.04 -9.34 17.99
C ASN A 75 -7.75 -8.24 19.04
N GLY A 76 -8.76 -7.50 19.49
CA GLY A 76 -8.68 -6.55 20.61
C GLY A 76 -9.43 -7.09 21.81
#